data_AF-A0A7J6E664-F1
#
_entry.id   AF-A0A7J6E664-F1
#
_cell.length_a   1.000
_cell.length_b   1.000
_cell.length_c   1.000
_cell.angle_alpha   90.00
_cell.angle_beta   90.00
_cell.angle_gamma   90.00
#
_symmetry.space_group_name_H-M   'P 1'
#
loop_
_entity.id
_entity.type
_entity.pdbx_description
1 polymer ?
#
loop_
_entity_poly.entity_id
_entity_poly.type
_entity_poly.pdbx_seq_one_letter_code
_entity_poly.pdbx_strand_id
1 'polypeptide(L)'
;MGVSNSIVLRSIKEGVGRVRCVDINVRLNKITVLGYFHNNPKHILKALHKTGRRAYLWPPPPPPPIPTPIPKPFSGFRSFLPTCHLGFSD
;
A
#
# COMPACT_ATOMS: atom_id res chain seq x y z
N MET A 1 22.81 -9.62 21.62
CA MET A 1 22.42 -10.69 20.67
C MET A 1 22.03 -10.05 19.34
N GLY A 2 22.90 -10.13 18.34
CA GLY A 2 22.57 -9.65 17.00
C GLY A 2 21.76 -10.70 16.25
N VAL A 3 20.66 -10.31 15.61
CA VAL A 3 19.92 -11.21 14.72
C VAL A 3 20.76 -11.45 13.47
N SER A 4 21.12 -12.69 13.17
CA SER A 4 21.94 -13.02 12.00
C SER A 4 21.27 -12.58 10.69
N ASN A 5 22.05 -12.10 9.72
CA ASN A 5 21.54 -11.69 8.41
C ASN A 5 20.79 -12.82 7.69
N SER A 6 21.15 -14.08 7.95
CA SER A 6 20.44 -15.28 7.47
C SER A 6 18.98 -15.35 7.93
N ILE A 7 18.68 -14.92 9.16
CA ILE A 7 17.31 -14.89 9.71
C ILE A 7 16.50 -13.82 8.97
N VAL A 8 17.08 -12.64 8.76
CA VAL A 8 16.45 -11.53 8.03
C VAL A 8 16.12 -11.94 6.59
N LEU A 9 17.08 -12.58 5.89
CA LEU A 9 16.87 -13.08 4.54
C LEU A 9 15.73 -14.10 4.46
N ARG A 10 15.69 -15.05 5.40
CA ARG A 10 14.65 -16.07 5.46
C ARG A 10 13.28 -15.43 5.68
N SER A 11 13.16 -14.53 6.65
CA SER A 11 11.89 -13.85 6.94
C SER A 11 11.40 -12.98 5.78
N ILE A 12 12.28 -12.28 5.06
CA ILE A 12 11.89 -11.51 3.87
C ILE A 12 11.39 -12.44 2.76
N LYS A 13 12.08 -13.57 2.54
CA LYS A 13 11.73 -14.55 1.50
C LYS A 13 10.42 -15.29 1.80
N GLU A 14 10.17 -15.62 3.07
CA GLU A 14 8.90 -16.24 3.52
C GLU A 14 7.75 -15.22 3.54
N GLY A 15 8.04 -13.96 3.89
CA GLY A 15 7.04 -12.88 3.96
C GLY A 15 6.64 -12.31 2.60
N VAL A 16 7.45 -12.55 1.55
CA VAL A 16 7.23 -12.03 0.19
C VAL A 16 7.45 -13.17 -0.81
N GLY A 17 6.37 -13.72 -1.35
CA GLY A 17 6.42 -14.95 -2.14
C GLY A 17 7.30 -14.92 -3.40
N ARG A 18 7.60 -13.75 -3.98
CA ARG A 18 8.42 -13.63 -5.20
C ARG A 18 9.56 -12.61 -5.08
N VAL A 19 10.53 -12.91 -4.23
CA VAL A 19 11.81 -12.18 -4.14
C VAL A 19 12.82 -12.79 -5.11
N ARG A 20 13.41 -11.98 -5.99
CA ARG A 20 14.47 -12.38 -6.91
C ARG A 20 15.85 -12.25 -6.27
N CYS A 21 16.12 -11.11 -5.65
CA CYS A 21 17.40 -10.83 -5.00
C CYS A 21 17.20 -10.02 -3.72
N VAL A 22 18.06 -10.24 -2.73
CA VAL A 22 18.16 -9.41 -1.54
C VAL A 22 19.63 -9.05 -1.34
N ASP A 23 19.91 -7.76 -1.30
CA ASP A 23 21.22 -7.22 -0.96
C ASP A 23 21.15 -6.56 0.43
N ILE A 24 22.10 -6.88 1.29
CA ILE A 24 22.19 -6.34 2.65
C ILE A 24 23.51 -5.62 2.80
N ASN A 25 23.45 -4.30 2.78
CA ASN A 25 24.60 -3.46 3.08
C ASN A 25 24.66 -3.22 4.59
N VAL A 26 25.48 -4.02 5.28
CA VAL A 26 25.65 -3.96 6.74
C VAL A 26 26.29 -2.64 7.18
N ARG A 27 27.18 -2.05 6.38
CA ARG A 27 27.85 -0.77 6.70
C ARG A 27 26.86 0.39 6.75
N LEU A 28 25.88 0.39 5.84
CA LEU A 28 24.83 1.42 5.76
C LEU A 28 23.54 1.02 6.48
N ASN A 29 23.49 -0.18 7.07
CA ASN A 29 22.29 -0.80 7.62
C ASN A 29 21.09 -0.73 6.64
N LYS A 30 21.37 -0.94 5.35
CA LYS A 30 20.43 -0.81 4.24
C LYS A 30 20.13 -2.17 3.64
N ILE A 31 18.85 -2.45 3.44
CA ILE A 31 18.38 -3.67 2.78
C ILE A 31 17.74 -3.27 1.46
N THR A 32 18.22 -3.86 0.37
CA THR A 32 17.66 -3.67 -0.97
C THR A 32 17.06 -4.99 -1.42
N VAL A 33 15.77 -4.97 -1.74
CA VAL A 33 15.02 -6.17 -2.15
C VAL A 33 14.54 -5.97 -3.57
N LEU A 34 14.94 -6.87 -4.47
CA LEU A 34 14.47 -6.94 -5.85
C LEU A 34 13.51 -8.11 -5.97
N GLY A 35 12.30 -7.85 -6.46
CA GLY A 35 11.26 -8.87 -6.55
C GLY A 35 9.95 -8.34 -7.08
N TYR A 36 8.99 -9.24 -7.26
CA TYR A 36 7.60 -8.88 -7.58
C TYR A 36 6.85 -8.61 -6.28
N PHE A 37 6.55 -7.34 -6.05
CA PHE A 37 5.68 -6.89 -4.96
C PHE A 37 4.34 -6.51 -5.56
N HIS A 38 3.27 -7.19 -5.15
CA HIS A 38 1.92 -7.06 -5.71
C HIS A 38 1.21 -5.73 -5.34
N ASN A 39 1.95 -4.63 -5.12
CA ASN A 39 1.54 -3.24 -4.82
C ASN A 39 1.78 -2.72 -3.40
N ASN A 40 2.42 -3.45 -2.47
CA ASN A 40 2.64 -2.89 -1.13
C ASN A 40 3.98 -3.32 -0.49
N PRO A 41 5.01 -2.45 -0.51
CA PRO A 41 6.31 -2.77 0.09
C PRO A 41 6.26 -2.85 1.63
N LYS A 42 5.14 -2.44 2.25
CA LYS A 42 4.87 -2.62 3.69
C LYS A 42 4.92 -4.09 4.14
N HIS A 43 4.74 -5.06 3.25
CA HIS A 43 4.88 -6.49 3.60
C HIS A 43 6.29 -6.85 4.05
N ILE A 44 7.32 -6.24 3.44
CA ILE A 44 8.72 -6.42 3.83
C ILE A 44 8.93 -5.88 5.25
N LEU A 45 8.36 -4.70 5.55
CA LEU A 45 8.44 -4.11 6.88
C LEU A 45 7.75 -4.99 7.93
N LYS A 46 6.59 -5.57 7.61
CA LYS A 46 5.92 -6.55 8.49
C LYS A 46 6.78 -7.79 8.73
N ALA A 47 7.40 -8.33 7.69
CA ALA A 47 8.29 -9.47 7.81
C ALA A 47 9.53 -9.16 8.67
N LEU A 48 10.12 -7.98 8.50
CA LEU A 48 11.22 -7.48 9.32
C LEU A 48 10.80 -7.27 10.78
N HIS A 49 9.61 -6.73 11.01
CA HIS A 49 9.11 -6.49 12.36
C HIS A 49 8.93 -7.80 13.14
N LYS A 50 8.55 -8.90 12.46
CA LYS A 50 8.51 -10.25 13.07
C LYS A 50 9.88 -10.73 13.56
N THR A 51 10.96 -10.26 12.95
CA THR A 51 12.34 -10.58 13.40
C THR A 51 12.82 -9.71 14.57
N GLY A 52 11.97 -8.81 15.08
CA GLY A 52 12.34 -7.82 16.10
C GLY A 52 13.14 -6.64 15.56
N ARG A 53 13.32 -6.53 14.24
CA ARG A 53 14.00 -5.40 13.61
C ARG A 53 13.03 -4.32 13.17
N ARG A 54 13.41 -3.07 13.41
CA ARG A 54 12.70 -1.88 12.91
C ARG A 54 13.37 -1.42 11.62
N ALA A 55 12.56 -1.16 10.60
CA ALA A 55 13.01 -0.63 9.32
C ALA A 55 11.98 0.37 8.79
N TYR A 56 12.42 1.30 7.95
CA TYR A 56 11.55 2.24 7.24
C TYR A 56 11.72 2.05 5.73
N LEU A 57 10.69 2.43 4.97
CA LEU A 57 10.75 2.41 3.52
C LEU A 57 11.59 3.59 3.01
N TRP A 58 12.52 3.33 2.09
CA TRP A 58 13.28 4.36 1.40
C TRP A 58 13.27 4.13 -0.12
N PRO A 59 12.95 5.14 -0.95
CA PRO A 59 12.44 6.46 -0.56
C PRO A 59 11.05 6.35 0.11
N PRO A 60 10.63 7.36 0.90
CA PRO A 60 9.30 7.37 1.49
C PRO A 60 8.22 7.36 0.39
N PRO A 61 7.05 6.74 0.65
CA PRO A 61 5.95 6.79 -0.29
C PRO A 61 5.47 8.23 -0.48
N PRO A 62 4.86 8.57 -1.64
CA PRO A 62 4.26 9.88 -1.85
C PRO A 62 3.19 10.15 -0.78
N PRO A 63 3.01 11.43 -0.38
CA PRO A 63 1.96 11.79 0.57
C PRO A 63 0.58 11.39 0.03
N PRO A 64 -0.37 11.03 0.92
CA PRO A 64 -1.73 10.76 0.50
C PRO A 64 -2.32 12.01 -0.19
N PRO A 65 -3.15 11.85 -1.22
CA PRO A 65 -3.82 12.98 -1.84
C PRO A 65 -4.64 13.71 -0.78
N ILE A 66 -4.45 15.03 -0.69
CA ILE A 66 -5.25 15.91 0.17
C ILE A 66 -6.71 15.72 -0.27
N PRO A 67 -7.65 15.46 0.67
CA PRO A 67 -9.06 15.47 0.32
C PRO A 67 -9.38 16.88 -0.17
N THR A 68 -9.50 17.04 -1.50
CA THR A 68 -10.12 18.23 -2.05
C THR A 68 -11.55 18.24 -1.50
N PRO A 69 -12.07 19.41 -1.05
CA PRO A 69 -13.47 19.49 -0.68
C PRO A 69 -14.27 19.07 -1.91
N ILE A 70 -14.90 17.90 -1.81
CA ILE A 70 -15.88 17.45 -2.80
C ILE A 70 -16.87 18.61 -2.92
N PRO A 71 -17.04 19.24 -4.10
CA PRO A 71 -18.08 20.23 -4.28
C PRO A 71 -19.38 19.57 -3.85
N LYS A 72 -19.98 20.07 -2.76
CA LYS A 72 -21.31 19.63 -2.34
C LYS A 72 -22.19 19.71 -3.59
N PRO A 73 -22.92 18.65 -3.97
CA PRO A 73 -23.87 18.80 -5.07
C PRO A 73 -24.77 19.98 -4.71
N PHE A 74 -24.76 21.01 -5.57
CA PHE A 74 -25.62 22.16 -5.41
C PHE A 74 -27.05 21.62 -5.31
N SER A 75 -27.66 21.75 -4.13
CA SER A 75 -29.04 21.34 -3.85
C SER A 75 -30.05 22.31 -4.50
N GLY A 76 -29.81 22.65 -5.77
CA GLY A 76 -30.49 23.74 -6.49
C GLY A 76 -30.98 23.38 -7.88
N PHE A 77 -30.63 22.22 -8.44
CA PHE A 77 -31.32 21.72 -9.62
C PHE A 77 -32.63 21.07 -9.19
N ARG A 78 -33.67 21.89 -9.06
CA ARG A 78 -35.03 21.42 -9.33
C ARG A 78 -35.01 20.99 -10.79
N SER A 79 -34.80 19.70 -11.02
CA SER A 79 -35.20 19.07 -12.27
C SER A 79 -36.69 19.31 -12.44
N PHE A 80 -37.06 20.24 -13.32
CA PHE A 80 -38.37 20.24 -13.96
C PHE A 80 -38.42 19.00 -14.85
N LEU A 81 -38.58 17.82 -14.25
CA LEU A 81 -39.01 16.65 -14.99
C LEU A 81 -40.45 16.95 -15.43
N PRO A 82 -40.77 17.05 -16.73
CA PRO A 82 -42.15 16.95 -17.15
C PRO A 82 -42.63 15.57 -16.73
N THR A 83 -43.70 15.52 -15.93
CA THR A 83 -44.34 14.28 -15.52
C THR A 83 -44.86 13.59 -16.79
N CYS A 84 -44.10 12.63 -17.33
CA CYS A 84 -44.61 11.73 -18.34
C CYS A 84 -45.67 10.85 -17.67
N HIS A 85 -46.93 11.21 -17.88
CA HIS A 85 -48.10 10.44 -17.50
C HIS A 85 -48.16 9.18 -18.38
N LEU A 86 -47.40 8.13 -18.02
CA LEU A 86 -47.65 6.80 -18.56
C LEU A 86 -48.78 6.16 -17.74
N GLY A 87 -49.95 6.08 -18.37
CA GLY A 87 -51.04 5.25 -17.90
C GLY A 87 -50.59 3.79 -17.84
N PHE A 88 -50.92 3.14 -16.72
CA PHE A 88 -50.91 1.69 -16.59
C PHE A 88 -52.37 1.28 -16.43
N SER A 89 -52.91 0.60 -17.44
CA SER A 89 -54.16 -0.15 -17.33
C SER A 89 -53.90 -1.41 -16.50
N ASP A 90 -54.71 -1.59 -15.47
CA ASP A 90 -55.25 -2.90 -15.08
C ASP A 90 -56.79 -2.75 -15.07
#